data_AF-A0A9X4AXH7-F1
#
_entry.id   AF-A0A9X4AXH7-F1
#
_cell.length_a   1.000
_cell.length_b   1.000
_cell.length_c   1.000
_cell.angle_alpha   90.00
_cell.angle_beta   90.00
_cell.angle_gamma   90.00
#
_symmetry.space_group_name_H-M   'P 1'
#
loop_
_entity.id
_entity.type
_entity.pdbx_description
1 polymer ?
#
loop_
_entity_poly.entity_id
_entity_poly.type
_entity_poly.pdbx_seq_one_letter_code
_entity_poly.pdbx_strand_id
1 'polypeptide(L)'
;MNNTVDDACADAGTQYCVNDPGPGWLQCVVREGADAPCPENYNWARYEMYPEDAVIDERNCEECACGPPEASACTASFHLYEGPLCSSQSEQFGLVSPDDQCQDTVPPGHAIAGKAITDLEYVPGTCAATGGAPKGEAKKDMTRAVTFCCLYPFYLIN
;
A
#
# COMPACT_ATOMS: atom_id res chain seq x y z
N MET A 1 -11.62 -50.87 -11.48
CA MET A 1 -11.86 -51.34 -12.86
C MET A 1 -10.52 -51.24 -13.58
N ASN A 2 -9.87 -52.39 -13.81
CA ASN A 2 -8.60 -52.47 -14.54
C ASN A 2 -8.87 -52.19 -16.01
N ASN A 3 -8.26 -51.14 -16.56
CA ASN A 3 -8.24 -50.90 -18.00
C ASN A 3 -6.83 -51.26 -18.50
N THR A 4 -6.63 -52.53 -18.86
CA THR A 4 -5.36 -53.10 -19.34
C THR A 4 -5.35 -53.24 -20.86
N VAL A 5 -5.79 -52.21 -21.59
CA VAL A 5 -5.60 -52.12 -23.05
C VAL A 5 -4.90 -50.80 -23.33
N ASP A 6 -3.62 -50.78 -22.99
CA ASP A 6 -2.73 -49.64 -23.09
C ASP A 6 -1.81 -49.78 -24.31
N ASP A 7 -2.32 -50.28 -25.44
CA ASP A 7 -1.59 -50.25 -26.72
C ASP A 7 -2.45 -50.66 -27.94
N ALA A 8 -3.22 -49.74 -28.53
CA ALA A 8 -3.78 -49.93 -29.87
C ALA A 8 -4.30 -48.63 -30.49
N CYS A 9 -3.40 -47.77 -30.98
CA CYS A 9 -3.74 -46.89 -32.11
C CYS A 9 -3.75 -47.77 -33.38
N ALA A 10 -4.60 -48.81 -33.40
CA ALA A 10 -4.53 -49.96 -34.31
C ALA A 10 -5.38 -49.81 -35.58
N ASP A 11 -6.09 -48.69 -35.76
CA ASP A 11 -6.83 -48.41 -36.99
C ASP A 11 -6.17 -47.27 -37.74
N ALA A 12 -5.76 -47.54 -38.98
CA ALA A 12 -5.09 -46.62 -39.90
C ALA A 12 -5.92 -45.38 -40.31
N GLY A 13 -7.04 -45.10 -39.61
CA GLY A 13 -7.92 -43.96 -39.81
C GLY A 13 -8.19 -43.13 -38.56
N THR A 14 -7.78 -43.57 -37.37
CA THR A 14 -8.07 -42.87 -36.12
C THR A 14 -6.83 -42.08 -35.69
N GLN A 15 -6.84 -40.77 -35.95
CA GLN A 15 -5.68 -39.88 -35.71
C GLN A 15 -5.43 -39.52 -34.23
N TYR A 16 -6.16 -40.12 -33.29
CA TYR A 16 -6.12 -39.74 -31.88
C TYR A 16 -6.05 -40.97 -31.00
N CYS A 17 -5.09 -41.00 -30.08
CA CYS A 17 -4.88 -42.09 -29.12
C CYS A 17 -5.58 -41.82 -27.77
N VAL A 18 -6.59 -40.94 -27.76
CA VAL A 18 -7.40 -40.58 -26.59
C VAL A 18 -8.87 -40.77 -26.96
N ASN A 19 -9.67 -41.30 -26.03
CA ASN A 19 -11.11 -41.49 -26.24
C ASN A 19 -11.85 -40.15 -26.36
N ASP A 20 -12.90 -40.12 -27.19
CA ASP A 20 -13.81 -38.99 -27.28
C ASP A 20 -14.50 -38.77 -25.91
N PRO A 21 -14.38 -37.58 -25.30
CA PRO A 21 -15.01 -37.29 -24.01
C PRO A 21 -16.54 -37.19 -24.10
N GLY A 22 -17.11 -37.17 -25.31
CA GLY A 22 -18.55 -37.17 -25.56
C GLY A 22 -19.19 -35.77 -25.54
N PRO A 23 -20.52 -35.69 -25.75
CA PRO A 23 -21.22 -34.42 -25.89
C PRO A 23 -21.09 -33.54 -24.64
N GLY A 24 -20.79 -32.25 -24.86
CA GLY A 24 -20.65 -31.27 -23.78
C GLY A 24 -19.29 -31.24 -23.09
N TRP A 25 -18.34 -32.10 -23.49
CA TRP A 25 -16.98 -32.12 -22.96
C TRP A 25 -15.95 -31.83 -24.05
N LEU A 26 -14.84 -31.20 -23.67
CA LEU A 26 -13.71 -30.89 -24.55
C LEU A 26 -12.46 -31.60 -24.05
N GLN A 27 -11.64 -32.07 -24.99
CA GLN A 27 -10.28 -32.52 -24.67
C GLN A 27 -9.34 -31.32 -24.74
N CYS A 28 -8.72 -30.97 -23.61
CA CYS A 28 -7.83 -29.82 -23.51
C CYS A 28 -6.48 -30.19 -22.90
N VAL A 29 -5.43 -29.47 -23.31
CA VAL A 29 -4.12 -29.49 -22.65
C VAL A 29 -3.93 -28.24 -21.82
N VAL A 30 -3.21 -28.40 -20.71
CA VAL A 30 -2.92 -27.34 -19.76
C VAL A 30 -1.52 -26.80 -20.01
N ARG A 31 -1.38 -25.48 -19.93
CA ARG A 31 -0.12 -24.76 -20.09
C ARG A 31 0.02 -23.72 -18.98
N GLU A 32 1.19 -23.62 -18.39
CA GLU A 32 1.51 -22.56 -17.44
C GLU A 32 1.71 -21.22 -18.18
N GLY A 33 1.17 -20.14 -17.61
CA GLY A 33 1.21 -18.79 -18.16
C GLY A 33 -0.01 -18.44 -19.01
N ALA A 34 -0.46 -17.19 -18.89
CA ALA A 34 -1.61 -16.64 -19.63
C ALA A 34 -1.33 -16.47 -21.14
N ASP A 35 -0.08 -16.41 -21.57
CA ASP A 35 0.31 -16.14 -22.97
C ASP A 35 0.92 -17.36 -23.67
N ALA A 36 0.85 -18.54 -23.04
CA ALA A 36 1.41 -19.76 -23.63
C ALA A 36 0.70 -20.09 -24.95
N PRO A 37 1.44 -20.27 -26.07
CA PRO A 37 0.83 -20.62 -27.34
C PRO A 37 0.23 -22.02 -27.26
N CYS A 38 -0.95 -22.21 -27.85
CA CYS A 38 -1.58 -23.51 -27.96
C CYS A 38 -0.85 -24.37 -29.01
N PRO A 39 -0.70 -25.69 -28.79
CA PRO A 39 -0.27 -26.59 -29.86
C PRO A 39 -1.21 -26.52 -31.07
N GLU A 40 -0.70 -26.81 -32.27
CA GLU A 40 -1.42 -26.62 -33.54
C GLU A 40 -2.82 -27.25 -33.58
N ASN A 41 -2.97 -28.46 -33.04
CA ASN A 41 -4.25 -29.16 -33.02
C ASN A 41 -5.20 -28.71 -31.89
N TYR A 42 -4.72 -27.98 -30.88
CA TYR A 42 -5.52 -27.49 -29.75
C TYR A 42 -5.91 -26.00 -29.90
N ASN A 43 -6.28 -25.60 -31.11
CA ASN A 43 -6.58 -24.20 -31.47
C ASN A 43 -8.09 -23.90 -31.57
N TRP A 44 -8.96 -24.84 -31.19
CA TRP A 44 -10.41 -24.66 -31.30
C TRP A 44 -10.96 -23.69 -30.25
N ALA A 45 -10.58 -23.89 -28.98
CA ALA A 45 -10.98 -23.02 -27.88
C ALA A 45 -9.82 -22.79 -26.91
N ARG A 46 -9.77 -21.59 -26.34
CA ARG A 46 -8.79 -21.16 -25.35
C ARG A 46 -9.51 -20.63 -24.12
N TYR A 47 -9.11 -21.09 -22.94
CA TYR A 47 -9.60 -20.57 -21.66
C TYR A 47 -8.42 -20.23 -20.76
N GLU A 48 -8.50 -19.10 -20.08
CA GLU A 48 -7.51 -18.67 -19.10
C GLU A 48 -8.14 -18.72 -17.72
N MET A 49 -7.48 -19.42 -16.81
CA MET A 49 -7.86 -19.54 -15.42
C MET A 49 -6.79 -18.90 -14.56
N TYR A 50 -7.23 -18.17 -13.54
CA TYR A 50 -6.36 -17.63 -12.51
C TYR A 50 -6.68 -18.38 -11.22
N PRO A 51 -5.72 -19.14 -10.68
CA PRO A 51 -5.83 -19.76 -9.36
C PRO A 51 -6.21 -18.75 -8.27
N GLU A 52 -6.77 -19.22 -7.15
CA GLU A 52 -7.19 -18.36 -6.04
C GLU A 52 -6.05 -17.50 -5.49
N ASP A 53 -4.83 -18.04 -5.51
CA ASP A 53 -3.65 -17.34 -5.07
C ASP A 53 -3.10 -16.38 -6.14
N ALA A 54 -3.49 -16.49 -7.42
CA ALA A 54 -3.01 -15.71 -8.57
C ALA A 54 -3.53 -14.27 -8.64
N VAL A 55 -3.50 -13.58 -7.50
CA VAL A 55 -3.82 -12.16 -7.36
C VAL A 55 -2.60 -11.47 -6.76
N ILE A 56 -2.17 -10.38 -7.40
CA ILE A 56 -1.24 -9.42 -6.83
C ILE A 56 -2.08 -8.30 -6.25
N ASP A 57 -2.07 -8.18 -4.93
CA ASP A 57 -2.85 -7.19 -4.20
C ASP A 57 -1.93 -6.11 -3.66
N GLU A 58 -1.93 -4.95 -4.33
CA GLU A 58 -1.17 -3.77 -3.92
C GLU A 58 -2.04 -2.76 -3.18
N ARG A 59 -3.29 -3.13 -2.86
CA ARG A 59 -4.21 -2.24 -2.14
C ARG A 59 -3.67 -1.95 -0.76
N ASN A 60 -3.54 -0.67 -0.47
CA ASN A 60 -3.08 -0.19 0.82
C ASN A 60 -3.73 1.16 1.11
N CYS A 61 -3.45 1.73 2.27
CA CYS A 61 -3.79 3.09 2.59
C CYS A 61 -2.56 3.99 2.38
N GLU A 62 -2.79 5.25 2.02
CA GLU A 62 -1.79 6.29 2.23
C GLU A 62 -1.40 6.38 3.70
N GLU A 63 -0.15 6.75 3.97
CA GLU A 63 0.35 6.92 5.33
C GLU A 63 -0.51 7.93 6.10
N CYS A 64 -0.87 7.59 7.32
CA CYS A 64 -1.54 8.51 8.21
C CYS A 64 -0.55 9.60 8.65
N ALA A 65 -0.96 10.86 8.54
CA ALA A 65 -0.16 12.00 8.97
C ALA A 65 -1.00 13.00 9.77
N CYS A 66 -0.30 13.74 10.62
CA CYS A 66 -0.85 14.84 11.41
C CYS A 66 -0.64 16.13 10.63
N GLY A 67 -1.71 16.91 10.44
CA GLY A 67 -1.60 18.27 9.89
C GLY A 67 -0.84 19.21 10.82
N PRO A 68 -0.73 20.50 10.48
CA PRO A 68 -0.20 21.51 11.38
C PRO A 68 -0.94 21.47 12.74
N PRO A 69 -0.22 21.55 13.87
CA PRO A 69 -0.85 21.58 15.17
C PRO A 69 -1.68 22.85 15.34
N GLU A 70 -2.89 22.68 15.85
CA GLU A 70 -3.84 23.71 16.23
C GLU A 70 -3.91 23.80 17.76
N ALA A 71 -4.11 25.01 18.28
CA ALA A 71 -4.23 25.28 19.72
C ALA A 71 -3.02 24.81 20.56
N SER A 72 -1.84 24.63 19.95
CA SER A 72 -0.59 24.48 20.70
C SER A 72 -0.11 25.85 21.17
N ALA A 73 0.39 25.92 22.40
CA ALA A 73 1.01 27.14 22.93
C ALA A 73 2.26 26.80 23.74
N CYS A 74 3.14 27.78 23.87
CA CYS A 74 4.28 27.72 24.77
C CYS A 74 4.18 28.93 25.71
N THR A 75 4.31 28.68 27.00
CA THR A 75 4.34 29.71 28.02
C THR A 75 5.67 29.67 28.75
N ALA A 76 6.19 30.82 29.14
CA ALA A 76 7.41 30.90 29.95
C ALA A 76 7.44 32.19 30.77
N SER A 77 8.34 32.25 31.75
CA SER A 77 8.66 33.47 32.47
C SER A 77 9.99 34.03 31.97
N PHE A 78 10.01 35.29 31.55
CA PHE A 78 11.22 36.02 31.20
C PHE A 78 11.65 36.91 32.36
N HIS A 79 12.92 36.81 32.74
CA HIS A 79 13.50 37.52 33.86
C HIS A 79 14.69 38.35 33.39
N LEU A 80 14.76 39.60 33.86
CA LEU A 80 15.92 40.48 33.71
C LEU A 80 16.63 40.65 35.04
N TYR A 81 17.96 40.73 34.99
CA TYR A 81 18.81 40.84 36.16
C TYR A 81 19.85 41.95 36.01
N GLU A 82 20.11 42.64 37.12
CA GLU A 82 21.11 43.72 37.20
C GLU A 82 22.54 43.19 37.37
N GLY A 83 22.71 41.91 37.72
CA GLY A 83 24.01 41.27 37.94
C GLY A 83 24.26 40.08 37.00
N PRO A 84 25.54 39.74 36.72
CA PRO A 84 25.90 38.66 35.79
C PRO A 84 25.60 37.25 36.32
N LEU A 85 25.21 37.12 37.59
CA LEU A 85 24.92 35.84 38.25
C LEU A 85 23.42 35.51 38.31
N CYS A 86 22.57 36.31 37.65
CA CYS A 86 21.10 36.12 37.64
C CYS A 86 20.48 35.97 39.04
N SER A 87 20.98 36.71 40.02
CA SER A 87 20.54 36.65 41.43
C SER A 87 19.76 37.89 41.89
N SER A 88 19.95 39.04 41.23
CA SER A 88 19.27 40.31 41.51
C SER A 88 18.30 40.65 40.39
N GLN A 89 17.08 40.11 40.48
CA GLN A 89 16.05 40.29 39.46
C GLN A 89 15.50 41.71 39.51
N SER A 90 15.45 42.39 38.36
CA SER A 90 14.84 43.72 38.21
C SER A 90 13.42 43.64 37.65
N GLU A 91 13.17 42.76 36.68
CA GLU A 91 11.88 42.67 35.99
C GLU A 91 11.45 41.21 35.72
N GLN A 92 10.14 40.99 35.56
CA GLN A 92 9.54 39.71 35.16
C GLN A 92 8.40 39.94 34.17
N PHE A 93 8.35 39.11 33.13
CA PHE A 93 7.26 39.12 32.16
C PHE A 93 6.84 37.69 31.81
N GLY A 94 5.54 37.49 31.58
CA GLY A 94 5.05 36.25 30.98
C GLY A 94 5.26 36.28 29.47
N LEU A 95 5.76 35.19 28.91
CA LEU A 95 5.83 34.91 27.49
C LEU A 95 4.73 33.93 27.11
N VAL A 96 4.03 34.20 26.01
CA VAL A 96 3.07 33.26 25.42
C VAL A 96 3.17 33.28 23.90
N SER A 97 3.29 32.11 23.27
CA SER A 97 3.16 31.96 21.82
C SER A 97 1.68 31.82 21.43
N PRO A 98 1.23 32.31 20.25
CA PRO A 98 2.04 32.78 19.12
C PRO A 98 2.26 34.30 19.10
N ASP A 99 1.83 35.03 20.12
CA ASP A 99 1.84 36.49 20.11
C ASP A 99 3.25 37.04 20.33
N ASP A 100 3.60 38.07 19.56
CA ASP A 100 4.82 38.84 19.80
C ASP A 100 4.64 39.74 21.03
N GLN A 101 5.57 39.64 21.98
CA GLN A 101 5.52 40.40 23.22
C GLN A 101 6.81 41.22 23.40
N CYS A 102 6.82 42.42 22.82
CA CYS A 102 7.87 43.42 23.07
C CYS A 102 7.48 44.27 24.28
N GLN A 103 8.37 44.36 25.26
CA GLN A 103 8.21 45.20 26.45
C GLN A 103 9.38 46.17 26.55
N ASP A 104 9.07 47.44 26.80
CA ASP A 104 10.07 48.47 27.05
C ASP A 104 10.59 48.36 28.49
N THR A 105 11.91 48.40 28.66
CA THR A 105 12.54 48.45 29.99
C THR A 105 12.47 49.87 30.53
N VAL A 106 11.97 50.06 31.75
CA VAL A 106 11.76 51.39 32.36
C VAL A 106 12.51 51.49 33.69
N PRO A 107 13.33 52.54 33.91
CA PRO A 107 13.54 53.71 33.05
C PRO A 107 14.47 53.43 31.84
N PRO A 108 14.42 54.28 30.79
CA PRO A 108 15.35 54.19 29.69
C PRO A 108 16.81 54.22 30.17
N GLY A 109 17.64 53.32 29.63
CA GLY A 109 19.04 53.17 30.05
C GLY A 109 19.26 52.28 31.28
N HIS A 110 18.22 51.56 31.74
CA HIS A 110 18.36 50.54 32.77
C HIS A 110 19.38 49.47 32.35
N ALA A 111 20.32 49.16 33.24
CA ALA A 111 21.41 48.24 32.94
C ALA A 111 20.93 46.78 33.08
N ILE A 112 20.98 46.02 31.98
CA ILE A 112 20.67 44.59 31.97
C ILE A 112 21.99 43.81 31.92
N ALA A 113 22.34 43.15 33.01
CA ALA A 113 23.54 42.31 33.08
C ALA A 113 23.25 40.83 32.82
N GLY A 114 22.00 40.40 32.97
CA GLY A 114 21.57 39.02 32.74
C GLY A 114 20.13 38.92 32.28
N LYS A 115 19.82 37.86 31.53
CA LYS A 115 18.46 37.47 31.15
C LYS A 115 18.30 35.96 31.34
N ALA A 116 17.14 35.54 31.82
CA ALA A 116 16.80 34.12 31.92
C ALA A 116 15.36 33.88 31.46
N ILE A 117 15.14 32.70 30.89
CA ILE A 117 13.81 32.15 30.68
C ILE A 117 13.66 30.97 31.64
N THR A 118 12.59 30.96 32.40
CA THR A 118 12.24 29.91 33.36
C THR A 118 10.80 29.47 33.11
N ASP A 119 10.36 28.43 33.81
CA ASP A 119 8.96 27.93 33.75
C ASP A 119 8.46 27.66 32.33
N LEU A 120 9.36 27.18 31.47
CA LEU A 120 9.04 26.86 30.08
C LEU A 120 8.09 25.66 30.05
N GLU A 121 6.86 25.91 29.65
CA GLU A 121 5.81 24.90 29.50
C GLU A 121 5.32 24.86 28.07
N TYR A 122 5.16 23.64 27.54
CA TYR A 122 4.58 23.39 26.23
C TYR A 122 3.19 22.81 26.43
N VAL A 123 2.18 23.55 25.98
CA VAL A 123 0.79 23.09 25.92
C VAL A 123 0.63 22.35 24.60
N PRO A 124 0.42 21.01 24.61
CA PRO A 124 0.25 20.24 23.40
C PRO A 124 -1.03 20.68 22.68
N GLY A 125 -0.90 20.90 21.38
CA GLY A 125 -2.06 21.13 20.50
C GLY A 125 -2.70 19.82 20.04
N THR A 126 -3.70 19.96 19.19
CA THR A 126 -4.27 18.85 18.42
C THR A 126 -3.98 19.05 16.94
N CYS A 127 -4.15 18.04 16.11
CA CYS A 127 -4.04 18.22 14.66
C CYS A 127 -5.13 17.45 13.96
N ALA A 128 -5.55 17.98 12.81
CA ALA A 128 -6.40 17.23 11.89
C ALA A 128 -5.63 16.03 11.35
N ALA A 129 -6.24 14.85 11.41
CA ALA A 129 -5.70 13.66 10.77
C ALA A 129 -5.82 13.79 9.25
N THR A 130 -4.78 13.37 8.54
CA THR A 130 -4.69 13.35 7.08
C THR A 130 -4.15 12.01 6.60
N GLY A 131 -4.31 11.72 5.30
CA GLY A 131 -3.93 10.44 4.72
C GLY A 131 -5.01 9.38 4.88
N GLY A 132 -4.62 8.10 4.84
CA GLY A 132 -5.56 6.99 4.92
C GLY A 132 -6.44 6.79 3.68
N ALA A 133 -6.22 7.58 2.61
CA ALA A 133 -6.91 7.38 1.35
C ALA A 133 -6.53 6.01 0.77
N PRO A 134 -7.49 5.23 0.25
CA PRO A 134 -7.19 3.95 -0.38
C PRO A 134 -6.35 4.20 -1.64
N LYS A 135 -5.28 3.43 -1.78
CA LYS A 135 -4.38 3.43 -2.93
C LYS A 135 -4.09 2.01 -3.40
N GLY A 136 -3.53 1.90 -4.59
CA GLY A 136 -3.19 0.62 -5.20
C GLY A 136 -4.41 -0.08 -5.80
N GLU A 137 -4.19 -1.31 -6.24
CA GLU A 137 -5.17 -2.08 -7.01
C GLU A 137 -4.92 -3.58 -6.85
N ALA A 138 -5.95 -4.37 -7.10
CA ALA A 138 -5.84 -5.82 -7.16
C ALA A 138 -5.78 -6.25 -8.64
N LYS A 139 -4.69 -6.90 -9.03
CA LYS A 139 -4.47 -7.38 -10.39
C LYS A 139 -4.35 -8.88 -10.42
N LYS A 140 -4.70 -9.45 -11.56
CA LYS A 140 -4.43 -10.85 -11.86
C LYS A 140 -2.93 -11.06 -12.05
N ASP A 141 -2.40 -12.11 -11.46
CA ASP A 141 -1.02 -12.52 -11.66
C ASP A 141 -0.91 -13.34 -12.96
N MET A 142 -0.41 -12.69 -14.02
CA MET A 142 -0.25 -13.34 -15.33
C MET A 142 0.78 -14.48 -15.31
N THR A 143 1.71 -14.48 -14.35
CA THR A 143 2.76 -15.51 -14.25
C THR A 143 2.23 -16.82 -13.69
N ARG A 144 1.15 -16.76 -12.90
CA ARG A 144 0.48 -17.93 -12.30
C ARG A 144 -0.81 -18.32 -13.00
N ALA A 145 -1.18 -17.61 -14.05
CA ALA A 145 -2.29 -17.99 -14.88
C ALA A 145 -2.05 -19.36 -15.53
N VAL A 146 -3.14 -20.08 -15.78
CA VAL A 146 -3.15 -21.37 -16.44
C VAL A 146 -4.00 -21.26 -17.68
N THR A 147 -3.42 -21.66 -18.81
CA THR A 147 -4.10 -21.67 -20.11
C THR A 147 -4.55 -23.08 -20.44
N PHE A 148 -5.83 -23.23 -20.75
CA PHE A 148 -6.42 -24.44 -21.34
C PHE A 148 -6.56 -24.23 -22.85
N CYS A 149 -5.92 -25.09 -23.63
CA CYS A 149 -6.04 -25.14 -25.07
C CYS A 149 -6.81 -26.39 -25.44
N CYS A 150 -7.91 -26.25 -26.18
CA CYS A 150 -8.83 -27.35 -26.45
C CYS A 150 -8.83 -27.74 -27.93
N LEU A 151 -8.93 -29.05 -28.17
CA LEU A 151 -9.15 -29.64 -29.49
C LEU A 151 -10.57 -29.35 -29.99
N TYR A 152 -10.74 -29.45 -31.31
CA TYR A 152 -12.08 -29.48 -31.90
C TYR A 152 -12.85 -30.70 -31.37
N PRO A 153 -14.16 -30.58 -31.08
CA PRO A 153 -14.92 -31.68 -30.48
C PRO A 153 -15.10 -32.83 -31.48
N PHE A 154 -14.72 -34.06 -31.10
CA PHE A 154 -14.75 -35.20 -32.00
C PHE A 154 -16.16 -35.57 -32.46
N TYR A 155 -17.17 -35.40 -31.60
CA TYR A 155 -18.59 -35.63 -31.93
C TYR A 155 -19.16 -34.65 -32.98
N LEU A 156 -18.44 -33.59 -33.35
CA LEU A 156 -18.83 -32.65 -34.42
C LEU A 156 -18.13 -32.95 -35.75
N ILE A 157 -17.23 -33.94 -35.80
CA ILE A 157 -16.48 -34.34 -37.01
C ILE A 157 -17.09 -35.59 -37.66
N ASN A 158 -18.05 -36.26 -36.99
CA ASN A 158 -18.80 -37.41 -37.50
C ASN A 158 -20.18 -37.02 -38.04
#